data_AF-A0A7S1VJ46-F1
#
_entry.id   AF-A0A7S1VJ46-F1
#
_cell.length_a   1.000
_cell.length_b   1.000
_cell.length_c   1.000
_cell.angle_alpha   90.00
_cell.angle_beta   90.00
_cell.angle_gamma   90.00
#
_symmetry.space_group_name_H-M   'P 1'
#
loop_
_entity.id
_entity.type
_entity.pdbx_description
1 polymer ?
#
loop_
_entity_poly.entity_id
_entity_poly.type
_entity_poly.pdbx_seq_one_letter_code
_entity_poly.pdbx_strand_id
1 'polypeptide(L)'
;PSPSFTHHLLPGSTMSTPLLSPRSSTLHCGSDVWVESSAADSPWVSGKIIGMGDGGTVQVQLSPPDGRGLPERMDVPQTKLAPRDPESLLNVADLVNLGTVNEPNVLAALSLRFARHTMYTTTGDVLIAVNPYQRIPSLYSPKMISAYTSHQARGSGNGAPLAPHVYTIAASAFAAMSTGISENDGATRAILVSGESGSGKTETCKILLEYFASQQIKRTGIEVQVLKSTPILEAFGNAQT
;
A
#
# COMPACT_ATOMS: atom_id res chain seq x y z
N PRO A 1 -50.16 25.21 42.45
CA PRO A 1 -50.04 23.75 42.26
C PRO A 1 -49.34 23.46 40.91
N SER A 2 -48.08 23.01 41.01
CA SER A 2 -47.14 22.54 39.98
C SER A 2 -47.74 21.46 39.03
N PRO A 3 -47.08 21.08 37.91
CA PRO A 3 -45.64 21.23 37.66
C PRO A 3 -45.21 21.72 36.26
N SER A 4 -44.09 22.45 36.30
CA SER A 4 -43.10 22.65 35.26
C SER A 4 -42.30 21.36 35.04
N PHE A 5 -42.20 20.89 33.79
CA PHE A 5 -41.37 19.74 33.40
C PHE A 5 -39.99 20.21 32.94
N THR A 6 -38.99 19.91 33.77
CA THR A 6 -37.57 20.07 33.51
C THR A 6 -37.08 18.84 32.76
N HIS A 7 -36.64 19.00 31.50
CA HIS A 7 -35.94 17.92 30.78
C HIS A 7 -34.50 17.82 31.30
N HIS A 8 -34.25 16.84 32.17
CA HIS A 8 -32.91 16.39 32.51
C HIS A 8 -32.28 15.68 31.30
N LEU A 9 -31.24 16.28 30.74
CA LEU A 9 -30.31 15.63 29.82
C LEU A 9 -29.50 14.60 30.59
N LEU A 10 -29.67 13.32 30.27
CA LEU A 10 -28.74 12.26 30.67
C LEU A 10 -27.44 12.44 29.88
N PRO A 11 -26.26 12.29 30.51
CA PRO A 11 -24.99 12.32 29.78
C PRO A 11 -24.84 11.02 28.98
N GLY A 12 -25.15 11.11 27.69
CA GLY A 12 -24.83 10.08 26.71
C GLY A 12 -23.33 9.97 26.55
N SER A 13 -22.81 8.81 26.91
CA SER A 13 -21.44 8.35 26.72
C SER A 13 -20.88 8.71 25.34
N THR A 14 -20.01 9.70 25.28
CA THR A 14 -19.07 9.86 24.17
C THR A 14 -18.16 8.65 24.17
N MET A 15 -18.38 7.70 23.26
CA MET A 15 -17.35 6.73 22.91
C MET A 15 -16.24 7.50 22.22
N SER A 16 -15.30 8.00 23.02
CA SER A 16 -13.98 8.39 22.54
C SER A 16 -13.36 7.15 21.93
N THR A 17 -13.37 7.08 20.60
CA THR A 17 -12.43 6.24 19.87
C THR A 17 -11.05 6.54 20.44
N PRO A 18 -10.29 5.55 20.92
CA PRO A 18 -8.91 5.80 21.28
C PRO A 18 -8.21 6.16 19.97
N LEU A 19 -7.88 7.43 19.80
CA LEU A 19 -6.86 7.85 18.84
C LEU A 19 -5.64 6.99 19.18
N LEU A 20 -5.28 6.06 18.31
CA LEU A 20 -4.01 5.36 18.41
C LEU A 20 -2.93 6.44 18.42
N SER A 21 -2.39 6.69 19.60
CA SER A 21 -1.15 7.46 19.74
C SER A 21 -0.10 6.78 18.87
N PRO A 22 0.65 7.51 18.03
CA PRO A 22 1.80 6.90 17.37
C PRO A 22 2.69 6.33 18.47
N ARG A 23 2.93 5.01 18.43
CA ARG A 23 3.87 4.36 19.34
C ARG A 23 5.25 4.94 19.05
N SER A 24 5.59 6.02 19.74
CA SER A 24 6.91 6.64 19.64
C SER A 24 7.91 5.67 20.25
N SER A 25 8.58 4.90 19.39
CA SER A 25 9.67 4.02 19.78
C SER A 25 10.86 4.90 20.20
N THR A 26 11.05 5.09 21.49
CA THR A 26 12.24 5.76 22.03
C THR A 26 13.47 4.91 21.72
N LEU A 27 14.38 5.47 20.92
CA LEU A 27 15.64 4.81 20.57
C LEU A 27 16.53 4.68 21.82
N HIS A 28 17.01 3.47 22.08
CA HIS A 28 17.88 3.14 23.22
C HIS A 28 18.94 2.11 22.81
N CYS A 29 19.95 1.91 23.67
CA CYS A 29 20.95 0.87 23.43
C CYS A 29 20.29 -0.51 23.26
N GLY A 30 20.64 -1.22 22.20
CA GLY A 30 20.03 -2.48 21.78
C GLY A 30 18.94 -2.34 20.71
N SER A 31 18.40 -1.13 20.49
CA SER A 31 17.39 -0.88 19.46
C SER A 31 17.92 -1.17 18.05
N ASP A 32 17.12 -1.85 17.25
CA ASP A 32 17.36 -2.01 15.82
C ASP A 32 16.93 -0.74 15.08
N VAL A 33 17.78 -0.26 14.18
CA VAL A 33 17.62 1.03 13.50
C VAL A 33 17.99 0.93 12.02
N TRP A 34 17.45 1.86 11.25
CA TRP A 34 17.95 2.21 9.93
C TRP A 34 18.87 3.42 10.04
N VAL A 35 19.95 3.37 9.30
CA VAL A 35 20.96 4.42 9.20
C VAL A 35 20.95 4.96 7.77
N GLU A 36 20.77 6.27 7.63
CA GLU A 36 20.87 6.93 6.33
C GLU A 36 22.28 6.75 5.76
N SER A 37 22.35 6.32 4.51
CA SER A 37 23.57 6.02 3.79
C SER A 37 23.65 6.87 2.52
N SER A 38 24.85 7.37 2.23
CA SER A 38 25.15 8.06 0.97
C SER A 38 25.53 7.09 -0.16
N ALA A 39 25.41 5.78 0.05
CA ALA A 39 25.71 4.77 -0.96
C ALA A 39 24.67 4.82 -2.10
N ALA A 40 25.12 4.65 -3.34
CA ALA A 40 24.27 4.74 -4.52
C ALA A 40 23.21 3.61 -4.59
N ASP A 41 23.52 2.43 -4.05
CA ASP A 41 22.69 1.22 -4.23
C ASP A 41 21.62 1.04 -3.14
N SER A 42 21.81 1.62 -1.95
CA SER A 42 20.80 1.57 -0.88
C SER A 42 20.90 2.82 0.01
N PRO A 43 19.86 3.69 0.03
CA PRO A 43 19.86 4.91 0.83
C PRO A 43 19.77 4.63 2.35
N TRP A 44 19.46 3.39 2.73
CA TRP A 44 19.34 2.97 4.12
C TRP A 44 20.11 1.68 4.37
N VAL A 45 20.81 1.62 5.50
CA VAL A 45 21.53 0.44 5.97
C VAL A 45 21.02 0.08 7.36
N SER A 46 20.80 -1.21 7.62
CA SER A 46 20.32 -1.62 8.93
C SER A 46 21.46 -1.70 9.94
N GLY A 47 21.17 -1.40 11.20
CA GLY A 47 22.14 -1.47 12.30
C GLY A 47 21.48 -1.63 13.66
N LYS A 48 22.31 -1.70 14.69
CA LYS A 48 21.90 -1.78 16.10
C LYS A 48 22.63 -0.73 16.92
N ILE A 49 21.91 0.00 17.76
CA ILE A 49 22.53 0.94 18.69
C ILE A 49 23.31 0.14 19.74
N ILE A 50 24.59 0.43 19.90
CA ILE A 50 25.48 -0.23 20.88
C ILE A 50 25.93 0.70 22.02
N GLY A 51 25.71 2.00 21.88
CA GLY A 51 26.10 2.99 22.88
C GLY A 51 25.63 4.39 22.50
N MET A 52 25.73 5.32 23.45
CA MET A 52 25.57 6.74 23.19
C MET A 52 26.95 7.34 22.93
N GLY A 53 27.08 8.16 21.89
CA GLY A 53 28.30 8.90 21.59
C GLY A 53 28.25 10.30 22.18
N ASP A 54 29.34 11.05 21.98
CA ASP A 54 29.43 12.44 22.41
C ASP A 54 28.74 13.37 21.40
N GLY A 55 28.32 14.56 21.85
CA GLY A 55 27.83 15.62 20.96
C GLY A 55 26.54 15.29 20.20
N GLY A 56 25.66 14.45 20.76
CA GLY A 56 24.37 14.09 20.14
C GLY A 56 24.48 12.99 19.07
N THR A 57 25.62 12.29 19.04
CA THR A 57 25.81 11.09 18.21
C THR A 57 25.47 9.83 18.98
N VAL A 58 25.24 8.75 18.25
CA VAL A 58 24.90 7.43 18.76
C VAL A 58 25.87 6.43 18.11
N GLN A 59 26.42 5.52 18.91
CA GLN A 59 27.29 4.47 18.39
C GLN A 59 26.42 3.36 17.82
N VAL A 60 26.56 3.10 16.52
CA VAL A 60 25.78 2.09 15.81
C VAL A 60 26.70 1.03 15.25
N GLN A 61 26.32 -0.23 15.44
CA GLN A 61 26.89 -1.36 14.74
C GLN A 61 26.07 -1.65 13.48
N LEU A 62 26.63 -1.38 12.31
CA LEU A 62 26.00 -1.62 11.02
C LEU A 62 25.99 -3.11 10.70
N SER A 63 24.89 -3.57 10.12
CA SER A 63 24.76 -4.91 9.55
C SER A 63 25.17 -4.86 8.07
N PRO A 64 26.02 -5.80 7.61
CA PRO A 64 26.40 -5.87 6.20
C PRO A 64 25.16 -6.04 5.31
N PRO A 65 25.07 -5.35 4.15
CA PRO A 65 23.92 -5.46 3.23
C PRO A 65 23.61 -6.91 2.83
N ASP A 66 24.64 -7.72 2.58
CA ASP A 66 24.50 -9.10 2.12
C ASP A 66 24.60 -10.15 3.25
N GLY A 67 24.68 -9.70 4.50
CA GLY A 67 25.07 -10.53 5.65
C GLY A 67 26.49 -11.12 5.55
N ARG A 68 27.25 -10.76 4.50
CA ARG A 68 28.62 -11.17 4.24
C ARG A 68 29.53 -9.97 4.47
N GLY A 69 30.22 -9.98 5.61
CA GLY A 69 31.11 -8.89 6.01
C GLY A 69 31.24 -8.81 7.52
N LEU A 70 32.27 -8.11 7.99
CA LEU A 70 32.39 -7.79 9.39
C LEU A 70 31.44 -6.62 9.73
N PRO A 71 30.77 -6.66 10.88
CA PRO A 71 29.96 -5.53 11.31
C PRO A 71 30.86 -4.33 11.57
N GLU A 72 30.52 -3.20 10.94
CA GLU A 72 31.23 -1.93 11.10
C GLU A 72 30.62 -1.12 12.25
N ARG A 73 31.44 -0.38 12.98
CA ARG A 73 30.99 0.53 14.05
C ARG A 73 31.20 1.96 13.60
N MET A 74 30.18 2.79 13.80
CA MET A 74 30.20 4.20 13.41
C MET A 74 29.44 5.03 14.42
N ASP A 75 29.94 6.25 14.69
CA ASP A 75 29.20 7.27 15.42
C ASP A 75 28.32 8.03 14.43
N VAL A 76 27.01 7.99 14.66
CA VAL A 76 26.00 8.53 13.75
C VAL A 76 25.18 9.60 14.46
N PRO A 77 24.95 10.77 13.85
CA PRO A 77 23.99 11.74 14.41
C PRO A 77 22.61 11.11 14.59
N GLN A 78 21.97 11.36 15.73
CA GLN A 78 20.63 10.78 16.00
C GLN A 78 19.59 11.15 14.92
N THR A 79 19.76 12.30 14.26
CA THR A 79 18.91 12.77 13.15
C THR A 79 18.96 11.90 11.89
N LYS A 80 20.00 11.07 11.74
CA LYS A 80 20.15 10.13 10.62
C LYS A 80 19.67 8.71 10.93
N LEU A 81 19.04 8.54 12.09
CA LEU A 81 18.51 7.26 12.54
C LEU A 81 16.99 7.24 12.43
N ALA A 82 16.47 6.13 11.90
CA ALA A 82 15.05 5.83 11.95
C ALA A 82 14.83 4.49 12.68
N PRO A 83 13.77 4.36 13.52
CA PRO A 83 13.46 3.09 14.16
C PRO A 83 13.19 1.99 13.14
N ARG A 84 13.78 0.82 13.32
CA ARG A 84 13.52 -0.34 12.44
C ARG A 84 12.37 -1.16 13.01
N ASP A 85 11.35 -1.35 12.19
CA ASP A 85 10.23 -2.21 12.53
C ASP A 85 10.55 -3.66 12.15
N PRO A 86 10.50 -4.64 13.09
CA PRO A 86 10.65 -6.05 12.76
C PRO A 86 9.66 -6.52 11.69
N GLU A 87 8.44 -5.95 11.66
CA GLU A 87 7.40 -6.31 10.69
C GLU A 87 7.73 -5.83 9.27
N SER A 88 8.59 -4.81 9.11
CA SER A 88 9.07 -4.39 7.78
C SER A 88 9.84 -5.48 7.03
N LEU A 89 10.31 -6.51 7.75
CA LEU A 89 11.00 -7.69 7.21
C LEU A 89 10.04 -8.87 6.98
N LEU A 90 8.76 -8.70 7.28
CA LEU A 90 7.72 -9.68 7.03
C LEU A 90 7.01 -9.36 5.71
N ASN A 91 6.33 -10.36 5.13
CA ASN A 91 5.60 -10.21 3.87
C ASN A 91 4.29 -9.41 4.04
N VAL A 92 4.34 -8.25 4.66
CA VAL A 92 3.15 -7.46 5.05
C VAL A 92 2.37 -7.06 3.81
N ALA A 93 1.09 -7.42 3.75
CA ALA A 93 0.22 -7.13 2.62
C ALA A 93 -0.28 -5.67 2.61
N ASP A 94 -0.50 -5.11 3.79
CA ASP A 94 -1.00 -3.74 3.98
C ASP A 94 -0.10 -2.98 4.96
N LEU A 95 0.55 -1.92 4.47
CA LEU A 95 1.57 -1.14 5.17
C LEU A 95 1.04 -0.43 6.41
N VAL A 96 -0.28 -0.25 6.54
CA VAL A 96 -0.88 0.31 7.78
C VAL A 96 -0.70 -0.61 8.98
N ASN A 97 -0.36 -1.89 8.76
CA ASN A 97 -0.10 -2.83 9.83
C ASN A 97 1.32 -2.69 10.41
N LEU A 98 2.21 -1.94 9.76
CA LEU A 98 3.54 -1.68 10.32
C LEU A 98 3.42 -0.97 11.67
N GLY A 99 4.09 -1.50 12.69
CA GLY A 99 4.19 -0.89 14.01
C GLY A 99 4.89 0.48 14.00
N THR A 100 5.79 0.74 13.04
CA THR A 100 6.37 2.07 12.81
C THR A 100 6.45 2.39 11.32
N VAL A 101 5.65 3.35 10.88
CA VAL A 101 5.66 3.84 9.49
C VAL A 101 6.71 4.93 9.35
N ASN A 102 7.81 4.60 8.68
CA ASN A 102 8.83 5.54 8.21
C ASN A 102 9.32 5.10 6.83
N GLU A 103 9.99 6.00 6.13
CA GLU A 103 10.51 5.76 4.78
C GLU A 103 11.31 4.46 4.63
N PRO A 104 12.33 4.16 5.49
CA PRO A 104 13.09 2.93 5.33
C PRO A 104 12.28 1.65 5.59
N ASN A 105 11.33 1.66 6.53
CA ASN A 105 10.45 0.49 6.76
C ASN A 105 9.53 0.24 5.56
N VAL A 106 8.98 1.30 4.96
CA VAL A 106 8.15 1.18 3.75
C VAL A 106 8.99 0.66 2.58
N LEU A 107 10.19 1.23 2.36
CA LEU A 107 11.10 0.79 1.31
C LEU A 107 11.51 -0.68 1.49
N ALA A 108 11.85 -1.10 2.72
CA ALA A 108 12.22 -2.47 3.02
C ALA A 108 11.06 -3.45 2.76
N ALA A 109 9.85 -3.11 3.20
CA ALA A 109 8.66 -3.93 2.97
C ALA A 109 8.35 -4.07 1.47
N LEU A 110 8.37 -2.97 0.70
CA LEU A 110 8.14 -3.00 -0.75
C LEU A 110 9.25 -3.78 -1.48
N SER A 111 10.51 -3.60 -1.10
CA SER A 111 11.65 -4.30 -1.70
C SER A 111 11.57 -5.82 -1.48
N LEU A 112 11.23 -6.25 -0.26
CA LEU A 112 11.03 -7.65 0.07
C LEU A 112 9.89 -8.27 -0.74
N ARG A 113 8.77 -7.56 -0.86
CA ARG A 113 7.61 -7.99 -1.65
C ARG A 113 7.95 -8.10 -3.12
N PHE A 114 8.68 -7.13 -3.66
CA PHE A 114 9.15 -7.16 -5.04
C PHE A 114 10.07 -8.37 -5.30
N ALA A 115 11.04 -8.62 -4.41
CA ALA A 115 11.93 -9.77 -4.48
C ALA A 115 11.19 -11.12 -4.41
N ARG A 116 10.01 -11.15 -3.79
CA ARG A 116 9.11 -12.32 -3.74
C ARG A 116 8.09 -12.39 -4.89
N HIS A 117 8.27 -11.56 -5.92
CA HIS A 117 7.37 -11.44 -7.05
C HIS A 117 5.92 -11.04 -6.69
N THR A 118 5.73 -10.34 -5.57
CA THR A 118 4.45 -9.75 -5.17
C THR A 118 4.46 -8.25 -5.45
N MET A 119 3.89 -7.86 -6.59
CA MET A 119 4.03 -6.49 -7.14
C MET A 119 3.07 -5.46 -6.56
N TYR A 120 2.03 -5.93 -5.87
CA TYR A 120 0.98 -5.09 -5.31
C TYR A 120 1.07 -5.09 -3.79
N THR A 121 0.91 -3.92 -3.18
CA THR A 121 0.90 -3.73 -1.73
C THR A 121 -0.16 -2.70 -1.39
N THR A 122 -0.95 -2.94 -0.35
CA THR A 122 -1.97 -1.99 0.10
C THR A 122 -1.38 -1.02 1.12
N THR A 123 -1.91 0.18 1.20
CA THR A 123 -1.74 1.11 2.32
C THR A 123 -3.08 1.79 2.59
N GLY A 124 -3.92 1.14 3.40
CA GLY A 124 -5.31 1.55 3.57
C GLY A 124 -6.08 1.46 2.26
N ASP A 125 -6.64 2.58 1.79
CA ASP A 125 -7.41 2.61 0.53
C ASP A 125 -6.55 2.76 -0.74
N VAL A 126 -5.24 2.97 -0.58
CA VAL A 126 -4.30 3.14 -1.69
C VAL A 126 -3.64 1.81 -2.04
N LEU A 127 -3.55 1.52 -3.32
CA LEU A 127 -2.79 0.37 -3.83
C LEU A 127 -1.49 0.83 -4.48
N ILE A 128 -0.37 0.37 -3.92
CA ILE A 128 0.97 0.55 -4.47
C ILE A 128 1.24 -0.58 -5.47
N ALA A 129 1.62 -0.22 -6.68
CA ALA A 129 2.05 -1.15 -7.72
C ALA A 129 3.52 -0.88 -8.07
N VAL A 130 4.35 -1.91 -7.99
CA VAL A 130 5.76 -1.86 -8.42
C VAL A 130 5.87 -2.53 -9.78
N ASN A 131 6.41 -1.82 -10.78
CA ASN A 131 6.52 -2.34 -12.14
C ASN A 131 7.45 -3.57 -12.18
N PRO A 132 6.96 -4.75 -12.59
CA PRO A 132 7.78 -5.96 -12.65
C PRO A 132 8.79 -5.97 -13.81
N TYR A 133 8.69 -5.05 -14.77
CA TYR A 133 9.44 -5.04 -16.04
C TYR A 133 9.35 -6.34 -16.85
N GLN A 134 8.36 -7.18 -16.54
CA GLN A 134 8.10 -8.45 -17.23
C GLN A 134 6.61 -8.78 -17.18
N ARG A 135 6.15 -9.57 -18.16
CA ARG A 135 4.78 -10.09 -18.14
C ARG A 135 4.66 -11.19 -17.09
N ILE A 136 3.58 -11.15 -16.30
CA ILE A 136 3.25 -12.18 -15.32
C ILE A 136 1.84 -12.71 -15.66
N PRO A 137 1.69 -13.63 -16.63
CA PRO A 137 0.37 -14.02 -17.15
C PRO A 137 -0.59 -14.60 -16.10
N SER A 138 -0.06 -15.28 -15.08
CA SER A 138 -0.85 -15.83 -13.98
C SER A 138 -1.55 -14.76 -13.13
N LEU A 139 -0.97 -13.56 -13.06
CA LEU A 139 -1.45 -12.45 -12.23
C LEU A 139 -2.73 -11.82 -12.78
N TYR A 140 -2.87 -11.74 -14.11
CA TYR A 140 -3.99 -11.07 -14.79
C TYR A 140 -4.92 -12.04 -15.53
N SER A 141 -5.08 -13.25 -14.98
CA SER A 141 -5.89 -14.29 -15.62
C SER A 141 -7.41 -14.09 -15.38
N PRO A 142 -8.27 -14.64 -16.26
CA PRO A 142 -9.72 -14.63 -16.02
C PRO A 142 -10.12 -15.26 -14.68
N LYS A 143 -9.36 -16.26 -14.21
CA LYS A 143 -9.55 -16.87 -12.89
C LYS A 143 -9.35 -15.87 -11.75
N MET A 144 -8.35 -14.99 -11.88
CA MET A 144 -8.09 -13.93 -10.91
C MET A 144 -9.23 -12.91 -10.88
N ILE A 145 -9.72 -12.48 -12.05
CA ILE A 145 -10.92 -11.61 -12.12
C ILE A 145 -12.07 -12.22 -11.33
N SER A 146 -12.44 -13.48 -11.63
CA SER A 146 -13.55 -14.16 -10.94
C SER A 146 -13.33 -14.29 -9.43
N ALA A 147 -12.09 -14.56 -8.99
CA ALA A 147 -11.76 -14.69 -7.56
C ALA A 147 -11.98 -13.37 -6.81
N TYR A 148 -11.47 -12.25 -7.35
CA TYR A 148 -11.61 -10.93 -6.71
C TYR A 148 -13.04 -10.40 -6.77
N THR A 149 -13.75 -10.60 -7.88
CA THR A 149 -15.19 -10.26 -7.98
C THR A 149 -16.01 -11.03 -6.94
N SER A 150 -15.76 -12.35 -6.81
CA SER A 150 -16.49 -13.19 -5.86
C SER A 150 -16.19 -12.84 -4.41
N HIS A 151 -14.93 -12.52 -4.09
CA HIS A 151 -14.53 -12.06 -2.77
C HIS A 151 -15.23 -10.76 -2.39
N GLN A 152 -15.28 -9.79 -3.31
CA GLN A 152 -16.00 -8.52 -3.09
C GLN A 152 -17.50 -8.76 -2.83
N ALA A 153 -18.13 -9.65 -3.59
CA ALA A 153 -19.57 -9.94 -3.43
C ALA A 153 -19.92 -10.65 -2.11
N ARG A 154 -19.02 -11.49 -1.58
CA ARG A 154 -19.22 -12.20 -0.31
C ARG A 154 -18.97 -11.33 0.92
N GLY A 155 -18.31 -10.19 0.75
CA GLY A 155 -17.83 -9.34 1.85
C GLY A 155 -16.72 -10.01 2.67
N SER A 156 -16.16 -9.25 3.61
CA SER A 156 -15.04 -9.68 4.47
C SER A 156 -15.41 -10.80 5.47
N GLY A 157 -16.69 -11.16 5.60
CA GLY A 157 -17.18 -11.99 6.71
C GLY A 157 -16.95 -13.51 6.58
N ASN A 158 -16.66 -14.04 5.39
CA ASN A 158 -16.74 -15.50 5.15
C ASN A 158 -15.48 -16.11 4.50
N GLY A 159 -14.33 -15.43 4.49
CA GLY A 159 -13.11 -15.96 3.88
C GLY A 159 -11.84 -15.24 4.31
N ALA A 160 -10.69 -15.88 4.08
CA ALA A 160 -9.39 -15.25 4.25
C ALA A 160 -9.25 -14.07 3.25
N PRO A 161 -8.67 -12.94 3.68
CA PRO A 161 -8.48 -11.79 2.80
C PRO A 161 -7.58 -12.18 1.63
N LEU A 162 -7.98 -11.79 0.42
CA LEU A 162 -7.13 -11.96 -0.77
C LEU A 162 -5.90 -11.06 -0.69
N ALA A 163 -4.83 -11.48 -1.36
CA ALA A 163 -3.63 -10.66 -1.51
C ALA A 163 -3.96 -9.32 -2.20
N PRO A 164 -3.19 -8.25 -1.94
CA PRO A 164 -3.36 -6.98 -2.63
C PRO A 164 -3.32 -7.15 -4.16
N HIS A 165 -4.24 -6.52 -4.86
CA HIS A 165 -4.34 -6.62 -6.31
C HIS A 165 -5.14 -5.46 -6.90
N VAL A 166 -4.84 -5.07 -8.14
CA VAL A 166 -5.59 -4.04 -8.87
C VAL A 166 -7.08 -4.37 -9.03
N TYR A 167 -7.40 -5.67 -9.12
CA TYR A 167 -8.79 -6.13 -9.18
C TYR A 167 -9.57 -5.90 -7.89
N THR A 168 -8.93 -5.75 -6.73
CA THR A 168 -9.62 -5.33 -5.50
C THR A 168 -10.18 -3.92 -5.66
N ILE A 169 -9.40 -2.99 -6.23
CA ILE A 169 -9.82 -1.62 -6.50
C ILE A 169 -10.93 -1.60 -7.55
N ALA A 170 -10.77 -2.37 -8.63
CA ALA A 170 -11.76 -2.45 -9.71
C ALA A 170 -13.10 -3.04 -9.22
N ALA A 171 -13.05 -4.12 -8.43
CA ALA A 171 -14.22 -4.77 -7.87
C ALA A 171 -14.95 -3.85 -6.87
N SER A 172 -14.19 -3.18 -6.01
CA SER A 172 -14.74 -2.20 -5.06
C SER A 172 -15.45 -1.05 -5.79
N ALA A 173 -14.79 -0.44 -6.77
CA ALA A 173 -15.38 0.63 -7.58
C ALA A 173 -16.65 0.17 -8.32
N PHE A 174 -16.62 -1.03 -8.93
CA PHE A 174 -17.77 -1.60 -9.61
C PHE A 174 -18.96 -1.86 -8.68
N ALA A 175 -18.70 -2.47 -7.51
CA ALA A 175 -19.71 -2.73 -6.50
C ALA A 175 -20.33 -1.41 -6.01
N ALA A 176 -19.50 -0.41 -5.72
CA ALA A 176 -19.94 0.88 -5.22
C ALA A 176 -20.78 1.66 -6.25
N MET A 177 -20.47 1.54 -7.55
CA MET A 177 -21.34 2.05 -8.63
C MET A 177 -22.67 1.28 -8.68
N SER A 178 -22.64 -0.04 -8.55
CA SER A 178 -23.82 -0.90 -8.67
C SER A 178 -24.81 -0.71 -7.52
N THR A 179 -24.32 -0.47 -6.30
CA THR A 179 -25.17 -0.19 -5.13
C THR A 179 -25.72 1.23 -5.12
N GLY A 180 -24.92 2.23 -5.53
CA GLY A 180 -25.35 3.63 -5.62
C GLY A 180 -26.48 3.88 -6.61
N ILE A 181 -26.58 3.05 -7.66
CA ILE A 181 -27.71 3.08 -8.62
C ILE A 181 -29.06 2.75 -7.92
N SER A 182 -29.05 2.01 -6.80
CA SER A 182 -30.28 1.63 -6.07
C SER A 182 -30.73 2.65 -5.03
N GLU A 183 -29.87 3.57 -4.59
CA GLU A 183 -30.14 4.47 -3.45
C GLU A 183 -30.34 5.95 -3.84
N ASN A 184 -30.57 6.25 -5.12
CA ASN A 184 -30.75 7.63 -5.63
C ASN A 184 -29.51 8.53 -5.44
N ASP A 185 -28.39 7.97 -5.01
CA ASP A 185 -27.07 8.61 -4.94
C ASP A 185 -26.26 8.19 -6.17
N GLY A 186 -26.56 8.83 -7.31
CA GLY A 186 -25.89 8.63 -8.60
C GLY A 186 -24.43 9.12 -8.63
N ALA A 187 -23.70 8.97 -7.52
CA ALA A 187 -22.37 9.49 -7.34
C ALA A 187 -21.36 8.75 -8.22
N THR A 188 -20.75 9.48 -9.15
CA THR A 188 -19.63 9.06 -9.99
C THR A 188 -18.48 8.49 -9.16
N ARG A 189 -17.84 7.41 -9.63
CA ARG A 189 -16.61 6.88 -9.04
C ARG A 189 -15.41 7.14 -9.93
N ALA A 190 -14.27 7.43 -9.31
CA ALA A 190 -13.02 7.67 -10.01
C ALA A 190 -11.92 6.77 -9.43
N ILE A 191 -11.10 6.22 -10.31
CA ILE A 191 -9.85 5.54 -9.95
C ILE A 191 -8.72 6.42 -10.46
N LEU A 192 -7.89 6.93 -9.56
CA LEU A 192 -6.71 7.71 -9.91
C LEU A 192 -5.49 6.78 -10.00
N VAL A 193 -4.86 6.75 -11.16
CA VAL A 193 -3.59 6.04 -11.38
C VAL A 193 -2.47 7.07 -11.56
N SER A 194 -1.58 7.17 -10.58
CA SER A 194 -0.47 8.13 -10.56
C SER A 194 0.89 7.42 -10.50
N GLY A 195 1.96 8.17 -10.78
CA GLY A 195 3.33 7.68 -10.80
C GLY A 195 4.21 8.37 -11.84
N GLU A 196 5.51 8.19 -11.71
CA GLU A 196 6.52 8.75 -12.63
C GLU A 196 6.44 8.15 -14.04
N SER A 197 7.20 8.72 -14.98
CA SER A 197 7.31 8.14 -16.32
C SER A 197 7.83 6.70 -16.23
N GLY A 198 7.26 5.78 -17.02
CA GLY A 198 7.65 4.37 -17.02
C GLY A 198 7.17 3.53 -15.81
N SER A 199 6.42 4.10 -14.87
CA SER A 199 5.94 3.37 -13.68
C SER A 199 4.84 2.33 -13.96
N GLY A 200 4.31 2.25 -15.19
CA GLY A 200 3.26 1.30 -15.57
C GLY A 200 1.82 1.82 -15.41
N LYS A 201 1.61 3.15 -15.41
CA LYS A 201 0.27 3.77 -15.31
C LYS A 201 -0.67 3.29 -16.42
N THR A 202 -0.19 3.31 -17.66
CA THR A 202 -0.98 2.96 -18.85
C THR A 202 -1.35 1.48 -18.84
N GLU A 203 -0.42 0.61 -18.48
CA GLU A 203 -0.63 -0.83 -18.30
C GLU A 203 -1.65 -1.11 -17.21
N THR A 204 -1.54 -0.43 -16.07
CA THR A 204 -2.51 -0.56 -14.97
C THR A 204 -3.91 -0.13 -15.42
N CYS A 205 -4.01 0.95 -16.20
CA CYS A 205 -5.29 1.42 -16.75
C CYS A 205 -5.90 0.40 -17.72
N LYS A 206 -5.11 -0.22 -18.60
CA LYS A 206 -5.56 -1.31 -19.48
C LYS A 206 -6.14 -2.48 -18.68
N ILE A 207 -5.44 -2.91 -17.63
CA ILE A 207 -5.88 -4.02 -16.76
C ILE A 207 -7.22 -3.69 -16.08
N LEU A 208 -7.40 -2.44 -15.62
CA LEU A 208 -8.67 -1.97 -15.07
C LEU A 208 -9.80 -2.00 -16.09
N LEU A 209 -9.55 -1.51 -17.31
CA LEU A 209 -10.54 -1.53 -18.40
C LEU A 209 -10.93 -2.95 -18.80
N GLU A 210 -9.97 -3.88 -18.87
CA GLU A 210 -10.24 -5.30 -19.11
C GLU A 210 -11.11 -5.91 -18.02
N TYR A 211 -10.86 -5.57 -16.75
CA TYR A 211 -11.74 -5.98 -15.65
C TYR A 211 -13.16 -5.47 -15.88
N PHE A 212 -13.38 -4.17 -16.12
CA PHE A 212 -14.74 -3.64 -16.30
C PHE A 212 -15.46 -4.21 -17.54
N ALA A 213 -14.73 -4.41 -18.64
CA ALA A 213 -15.26 -5.08 -19.82
C ALA A 213 -15.75 -6.50 -19.49
N SER A 214 -15.06 -7.22 -18.59
CA SER A 214 -15.45 -8.56 -18.17
C SER A 214 -16.73 -8.61 -17.32
N GLN A 215 -17.11 -7.52 -16.65
CA GLN A 215 -18.29 -7.46 -15.77
C GLN A 215 -19.60 -7.19 -16.53
N GLN A 216 -19.53 -6.82 -17.81
CA GLN A 216 -20.74 -6.51 -18.58
C GLN A 216 -21.53 -7.77 -18.96
N ILE A 217 -22.81 -7.79 -18.57
CA ILE A 217 -23.74 -8.90 -18.84
C ILE A 217 -24.10 -8.98 -20.34
N LYS A 218 -24.13 -7.83 -21.04
CA LYS A 218 -24.40 -7.75 -22.49
C LYS A 218 -23.14 -7.35 -23.23
N ARG A 219 -22.60 -8.24 -24.05
CA ARG A 219 -21.52 -7.93 -25.00
C ARG A 219 -22.10 -7.14 -26.16
N THR A 220 -22.04 -5.82 -26.06
CA THR A 220 -22.52 -4.91 -27.10
C THR A 220 -21.46 -4.64 -28.16
N GLY A 221 -20.21 -5.09 -27.92
CA GLY A 221 -19.05 -4.81 -28.76
C GLY A 221 -18.40 -3.47 -28.45
N ILE A 222 -19.05 -2.61 -27.65
CA ILE A 222 -18.50 -1.33 -27.19
C ILE A 222 -17.27 -1.55 -26.33
N GLU A 223 -17.30 -2.57 -25.46
CA GLU A 223 -16.17 -2.96 -24.63
C GLU A 223 -14.93 -3.31 -25.46
N VAL A 224 -15.14 -3.98 -26.60
CA VAL A 224 -14.08 -4.32 -27.54
C VAL A 224 -13.57 -3.06 -28.25
N GLN A 225 -14.44 -2.12 -28.60
CA GLN A 225 -14.04 -0.84 -29.19
C GLN A 225 -13.22 0.02 -28.24
N VAL A 226 -13.62 0.12 -26.96
CA VAL A 226 -12.89 0.86 -25.93
C VAL A 226 -11.49 0.28 -25.76
N LEU A 227 -11.36 -1.05 -25.61
CA LEU A 227 -10.05 -1.70 -25.50
C LEU A 227 -9.21 -1.57 -26.80
N LYS A 228 -9.84 -1.63 -27.98
CA LYS A 228 -9.15 -1.45 -29.28
C LYS A 228 -8.73 -0.02 -29.56
N SER A 229 -9.25 0.97 -28.84
CA SER A 229 -8.82 2.36 -28.98
C SER A 229 -7.47 2.62 -28.33
N THR A 230 -7.06 1.81 -27.34
CA THR A 230 -5.81 2.04 -26.61
C THR A 230 -4.56 1.97 -27.50
N PRO A 231 -4.36 0.96 -28.38
CA PRO A 231 -3.21 0.96 -29.29
C PRO A 231 -3.15 2.16 -30.23
N ILE A 232 -4.30 2.70 -30.63
CA ILE A 232 -4.37 3.90 -31.49
C ILE A 232 -3.92 5.12 -30.69
N LEU A 233 -4.48 5.31 -29.48
CA LEU A 233 -4.11 6.43 -28.61
C LEU A 233 -2.63 6.37 -28.21
N GLU A 234 -2.08 5.18 -28.00
CA GLU A 234 -0.65 5.00 -27.72
C GLU A 234 0.23 5.32 -28.92
N ALA A 235 -0.18 4.92 -30.13
CA ALA A 235 0.58 5.19 -31.35
C ALA A 235 0.73 6.70 -31.64
N PHE A 236 -0.23 7.52 -31.22
CA PHE A 236 -0.18 8.98 -31.40
C PHE A 236 0.26 9.74 -30.14
N GLY A 237 0.02 9.19 -28.96
CA GLY A 237 0.21 9.89 -27.68
C GLY A 237 1.46 9.50 -26.89
N ASN A 238 2.07 8.34 -27.19
CA ASN A 238 3.29 7.90 -26.53
C ASN A 238 4.51 8.15 -27.43
N ALA A 239 5.59 8.64 -26.83
CA ALA A 239 6.90 8.70 -27.44
C ALA A 239 7.87 7.84 -26.62
N GLN A 240 8.94 7.38 -27.26
CA GLN A 240 10.04 6.79 -26.52
C GLN A 240 10.66 7.85 -25.62
N THR A 241 10.78 7.54 -24.33
CA THR A 241 11.42 8.38 -23.30
C THR A 241 12.63 7.66 -22.73
#